data_AF-A0A6M3KAH3-F1
#
_entry.id   AF-A0A6M3KAH3-F1
#
_cell.length_a   1.000
_cell.length_b   1.000
_cell.length_c   1.000
_cell.angle_alpha   90.00
_cell.angle_beta   90.00
_cell.angle_gamma   90.00
#
_symmetry.space_group_name_H-M   'P 1'
#
loop_
_entity.id
_entity.type
_entity.pdbx_description
1 polymer ?
#
loop_
_entity_poly.entity_id
_entity_poly.type
_entity_poly.pdbx_seq_one_letter_code
_entity_poly.pdbx_strand_id
1 'polypeptide(L)'
;MAIYNYTRRQLRHLTARLCNDLITGTVTSPASGTFICAESGWEKPDDYFNDWIEVFDYSGTNVGTSGNPTDWTKTTPSHTLTFAPAATLTAGDLVEMHQRFSVNEYNDFINLAIDMVAKEALINKIDTSIDLATDTYQYGLSTQFLYVYRIELESATAGVYNTAKPVDPRYWRVIKGTTTYVEFVEDTFTPTDGRAIRITGLASPSKLDTDTEESPVNPAYIAYQAAALLHQSRIRGADSDSEYHAQQMTLSQAVADRERERMGVGISGAIPVIEV
;
A
#
# COMPACT_ATOMS: atom_id res chain seq x y z
N MET A 1 -0.61 -11.85 -12.07
CA MET A 1 0.36 -10.75 -12.24
C MET A 1 -0.38 -9.47 -11.88
N ALA A 2 0.11 -8.71 -10.91
CA ALA A 2 -0.49 -7.42 -10.57
C ALA A 2 -0.33 -6.47 -11.76
N ILE A 3 -1.39 -5.72 -12.10
CA ILE A 3 -1.36 -4.78 -13.22
C ILE A 3 -0.52 -3.55 -12.86
N TYR A 4 -0.44 -3.25 -11.56
CA TYR A 4 0.29 -2.13 -10.99
C TYR A 4 1.27 -2.61 -9.93
N ASN A 5 2.38 -1.90 -9.77
CA ASN A 5 3.48 -2.28 -8.89
C ASN A 5 4.16 -1.04 -8.27
N TYR A 6 3.39 -0.02 -7.91
CA TYR A 6 3.95 1.17 -7.27
C TYR A 6 4.22 0.87 -5.80
N THR A 7 5.46 1.10 -5.38
CA THR A 7 5.88 0.99 -3.98
C THR A 7 5.21 2.04 -3.10
N ARG A 8 5.08 1.81 -1.79
CA ARG A 8 4.53 2.80 -0.84
C ARG A 8 5.25 4.15 -0.95
N ARG A 9 6.58 4.15 -1.08
CA ARG A 9 7.37 5.36 -1.29
C ARG A 9 6.98 6.09 -2.58
N GLN A 10 6.81 5.37 -3.69
CA GLN A 10 6.38 5.99 -4.96
C GLN A 10 4.98 6.58 -4.85
N LEU A 11 4.05 5.90 -4.15
CA LEU A 11 2.70 6.42 -3.89
C LEU A 11 2.75 7.68 -3.00
N ARG A 12 3.60 7.70 -1.97
CA ARG A 12 3.81 8.87 -1.12
C ARG A 12 4.34 10.06 -1.91
N HIS A 13 5.40 9.88 -2.70
CA HIS A 13 5.94 10.95 -3.54
C HIS A 13 4.91 11.47 -4.54
N LEU A 14 4.11 10.59 -5.14
CA LEU A 14 3.05 10.98 -6.08
C LEU A 14 1.97 11.81 -5.36
N THR A 15 1.51 11.35 -4.20
CA THR A 15 0.50 12.04 -3.38
C THR A 15 1.01 13.39 -2.89
N ALA A 16 2.24 13.45 -2.38
CA ALA A 16 2.85 14.68 -1.89
C ALA A 16 3.03 15.73 -3.00
N ARG A 17 3.34 15.31 -4.23
CA ARG A 17 3.35 16.21 -5.40
C ARG A 17 1.97 16.76 -5.73
N LEU A 18 0.91 15.95 -5.62
CA LEU A 18 -0.47 16.43 -5.81
C LEU A 18 -0.86 17.47 -4.76
N CYS A 19 -0.35 17.33 -3.53
CA CYS A 19 -0.52 18.31 -2.45
C CYS A 19 0.42 19.52 -2.56
N ASN A 20 1.33 19.55 -3.54
CA ASN A 20 2.41 20.52 -3.68
C ASN A 20 3.26 20.63 -2.39
N ASP A 21 3.60 19.48 -1.81
CA ASP A 21 4.18 19.35 -0.47
C ASP A 21 5.38 18.38 -0.47
N LEU A 22 6.20 18.43 -1.52
CA LEU A 22 7.37 17.57 -1.66
C LEU A 22 8.57 18.34 -2.22
N ILE A 23 9.66 18.34 -1.46
CA ILE A 23 11.01 18.57 -1.98
C ILE A 23 11.83 17.31 -1.73
N THR A 24 12.63 16.91 -2.72
CA THR A 24 13.58 15.81 -2.57
C THR A 24 15.01 16.34 -2.63
N GLY A 25 15.95 15.59 -2.08
CA GLY A 25 17.35 15.95 -2.12
C GLY A 25 18.28 14.76 -1.88
N THR A 26 19.52 14.92 -2.30
CA THR A 26 20.62 14.00 -2.01
C THR A 26 21.55 14.59 -0.97
N VAL A 27 21.82 13.86 0.11
CA VAL A 27 22.76 14.26 1.15
C VAL A 27 24.17 14.23 0.58
N THR A 28 24.82 15.39 0.46
CA THR A 28 26.20 15.47 -0.09
C THR A 28 27.27 15.44 0.99
N SER A 29 26.99 16.07 2.13
CA SER A 29 27.88 16.11 3.29
C SER A 29 27.05 16.02 4.57
N PRO A 30 26.97 14.83 5.20
CA PRO A 30 26.24 14.67 6.44
C PRO A 30 27.03 15.23 7.62
N ALA A 31 26.32 15.78 8.59
CA ALA A 31 26.79 15.97 9.95
C ALA A 31 25.63 15.68 10.92
N SER A 32 25.93 15.45 12.20
CA SER A 32 24.89 15.14 13.18
C SER A 32 23.89 16.30 13.27
N GLY A 33 22.63 16.06 12.89
CA GLY A 33 21.56 17.07 12.89
C GLY A 33 21.66 18.11 11.77
N THR A 34 22.54 17.92 10.78
CA THR A 34 22.62 18.81 9.61
C THR A 34 22.98 18.05 8.33
N PHE A 35 22.54 18.51 7.17
CA PHE A 35 23.12 18.06 5.91
C PHE A 35 23.21 19.17 4.88
N ILE A 36 24.09 18.95 3.90
CA ILE A 36 24.23 19.80 2.73
C ILE A 36 23.48 19.18 1.54
N CYS A 37 22.61 19.96 0.92
CA CYS A 37 21.94 19.63 -0.34
C CYS A 37 22.30 20.68 -1.40
N ALA A 38 22.63 20.22 -2.61
CA ALA A 38 23.11 21.08 -3.71
C ALA A 38 22.14 21.13 -4.91
N GLU A 39 20.85 20.88 -4.68
CA GLU A 39 19.84 20.80 -5.74
C GLU A 39 19.05 22.12 -5.85
N SER A 40 18.62 22.48 -7.07
CA SER A 40 18.00 23.78 -7.35
C SER A 40 16.69 24.04 -6.59
N GLY A 41 15.95 22.99 -6.23
CA GLY A 41 14.74 23.10 -5.40
C GLY A 41 15.00 23.67 -4.00
N TRP A 42 16.27 23.62 -3.56
CA TRP A 42 16.71 24.08 -2.26
C TRP A 42 17.26 25.51 -2.28
N GLU A 43 17.32 26.19 -3.43
CA GLU A 43 17.82 27.57 -3.53
C GLU A 43 16.84 28.60 -2.91
N LYS A 44 16.74 28.58 -1.58
CA LYS A 44 15.83 29.42 -0.80
C LYS A 44 16.61 30.39 0.10
N PRO A 45 16.04 31.55 0.45
CA PRO A 45 16.63 32.46 1.44
C PRO A 45 16.85 31.76 2.78
N ASP A 46 17.71 32.33 3.63
CA ASP A 46 17.91 31.87 5.00
C ASP A 46 16.56 31.73 5.74
N ASP A 47 16.47 30.74 6.64
CA ASP A 47 15.30 30.42 7.46
C ASP A 47 14.04 29.96 6.72
N TYR A 48 14.07 29.84 5.39
CA TYR A 48 12.87 29.51 4.59
C TYR A 48 12.20 28.18 4.98
N PHE A 49 12.99 27.19 5.41
CA PHE A 49 12.48 25.86 5.76
C PHE A 49 12.08 25.71 7.23
N ASN A 50 12.19 26.75 8.06
CA ASN A 50 11.96 26.62 9.51
C ASN A 50 10.49 26.30 9.86
N ASP A 51 9.55 26.63 8.96
CA ASP A 51 8.13 26.31 9.10
C ASP A 51 7.75 24.96 8.48
N TRP A 52 8.72 24.22 7.93
CA TRP A 52 8.48 22.87 7.42
C TRP A 52 8.47 21.87 8.56
N ILE A 53 7.71 20.81 8.40
CA ILE A 53 7.37 19.94 9.54
C ILE A 53 8.25 18.70 9.62
N GLU A 54 8.81 18.23 8.50
CA GLU A 54 9.58 16.98 8.48
C GLU A 54 10.58 16.92 7.33
N VAL A 55 11.77 16.42 7.64
CA VAL A 55 12.74 15.81 6.71
C VAL A 55 12.79 14.33 7.03
N PHE A 56 12.71 13.48 6.01
CA PHE A 56 12.70 12.03 6.14
C PHE A 56 13.72 11.39 5.19
N ASP A 57 14.55 10.46 5.69
CA ASP A 57 15.42 9.63 4.85
C ASP A 57 14.63 8.45 4.28
N TYR A 58 14.40 8.45 2.97
CA TYR A 58 13.65 7.41 2.27
C TYR A 58 14.54 6.41 1.52
N SER A 59 15.86 6.62 1.48
CA SER A 59 16.79 5.74 0.78
C SER A 59 18.21 5.93 1.27
N GLY A 60 18.87 4.85 1.67
CA GLY A 60 20.26 4.92 2.11
C GLY A 60 20.53 4.01 3.29
N THR A 61 21.45 4.41 4.16
CA THR A 61 21.84 3.60 5.32
C THR A 61 20.86 3.74 6.49
N ASN A 62 20.20 4.89 6.61
CA ASN A 62 19.38 5.25 7.78
C ASN A 62 17.92 5.49 7.42
N VAL A 63 17.41 4.73 6.44
CA VAL A 63 16.01 4.80 5.98
C VAL A 63 15.04 4.70 7.15
N GLY A 64 14.03 5.58 7.15
CA GLY A 64 13.01 5.61 8.20
C GLY A 64 13.33 6.57 9.35
N THR A 65 14.47 7.26 9.31
CA THR A 65 14.77 8.33 10.25
C THR A 65 14.20 9.67 9.78
N SER A 66 13.73 10.48 10.72
CA SER A 66 13.25 11.84 10.43
C SER A 66 13.63 12.84 11.51
N GLY A 67 13.50 14.12 11.16
CA GLY A 67 13.64 15.25 12.06
C GLY A 67 12.93 16.48 11.50
N ASN A 68 12.67 17.45 12.37
CA ASN A 68 12.00 18.68 11.99
C ASN A 68 13.06 19.73 11.62
N PRO A 69 12.96 20.38 10.46
CA PRO A 69 13.78 21.55 10.15
C PRO A 69 13.78 22.59 11.27
N THR A 70 14.95 23.09 11.64
CA THR A 70 15.11 24.12 12.68
C THR A 70 15.87 25.35 12.19
N ASP A 71 16.70 25.19 11.16
CA ASP A 71 17.47 26.28 10.57
C ASP A 71 17.83 25.93 9.12
N TRP A 72 17.87 26.96 8.27
CA TRP A 72 18.33 26.86 6.90
C TRP A 72 19.30 28.00 6.62
N THR A 73 20.57 27.66 6.39
CA THR A 73 21.62 28.64 6.07
C THR A 73 22.05 28.49 4.61
N LYS A 74 21.78 29.51 3.81
CA LYS A 74 22.19 29.61 2.42
C LYS A 74 23.65 30.06 2.34
N THR A 75 24.56 29.11 2.13
CA THR A 75 25.95 29.40 1.75
C THR A 75 26.18 29.02 0.28
N THR A 76 27.01 29.78 -0.45
CA THR A 76 27.44 29.41 -1.81
C THR A 76 28.83 28.78 -1.71
N PRO A 77 29.07 27.57 -2.23
CA PRO A 77 28.23 26.79 -3.15
C PRO A 77 27.28 25.77 -2.47
N SER A 78 27.26 25.69 -1.13
CA SER A 78 26.60 24.63 -0.37
C SER A 78 25.62 25.17 0.66
N HIS A 79 24.36 24.75 0.62
CA HIS A 79 23.37 25.15 1.62
C HIS A 79 23.27 24.12 2.74
N THR A 80 23.03 24.57 3.98
CA THR A 80 22.97 23.68 5.14
C THR A 80 21.57 23.73 5.75
N LEU A 81 20.93 22.56 5.87
CA LEU A 81 19.72 22.38 6.68
C LEU A 81 20.11 21.80 8.04
N THR A 82 19.60 22.39 9.11
CA THR A 82 19.66 21.86 10.47
C THR A 82 18.28 21.32 10.85
N PHE A 83 18.23 20.18 11.55
CA PHE A 83 16.97 19.56 11.98
C PHE A 83 17.10 18.86 13.34
N ALA A 84 15.98 18.80 14.05
CA ALA A 84 15.86 18.19 15.38
C ALA A 84 14.59 17.31 15.47
N PRO A 85 14.64 16.13 16.10
CA PRO A 85 15.82 15.46 16.63
C PRO A 85 16.83 15.15 15.51
N ALA A 86 18.10 15.04 15.89
CA ALA A 86 19.16 14.73 14.94
C ALA A 86 18.97 13.30 14.40
N ALA A 87 18.52 13.19 13.15
CA ALA A 87 18.64 11.96 12.37
C ALA A 87 20.12 11.70 12.02
N THR A 88 20.49 10.42 11.94
CA THR A 88 21.80 10.01 11.43
C THR A 88 21.68 9.93 9.92
N LEU A 89 22.38 10.79 9.17
CA LEU A 89 22.40 10.75 7.71
C LEU A 89 23.81 10.41 7.23
N THR A 90 23.90 9.83 6.05
CA THR A 90 25.14 9.47 5.35
C THR A 90 25.19 10.15 3.99
N ALA A 91 26.38 10.42 3.47
CA ALA A 91 26.54 10.93 2.12
C ALA A 91 25.96 9.93 1.11
N GLY A 92 25.09 10.40 0.22
CA GLY A 92 24.36 9.59 -0.75
C GLY A 92 22.97 9.14 -0.29
N ASP A 93 22.61 9.33 0.99
CA ASP A 93 21.23 9.13 1.43
C ASP A 93 20.29 10.11 0.68
N LEU A 94 19.08 9.68 0.35
CA LEU A 94 18.07 10.49 -0.31
C LEU A 94 16.97 10.87 0.68
N VAL A 95 16.69 12.16 0.74
CA VAL A 95 15.73 12.73 1.68
C VAL A 95 14.54 13.33 0.96
N GLU A 96 13.38 13.23 1.58
CA GLU A 96 12.19 14.00 1.25
C GLU A 96 11.88 14.97 2.38
N MET A 97 11.31 16.11 2.03
CA MET A 97 10.93 17.14 2.98
C MET A 97 9.49 17.58 2.69
N HIS A 98 8.74 17.78 3.76
CA HIS A 98 7.32 18.11 3.72
C HIS A 98 7.00 19.32 4.59
N GLN A 99 6.14 20.20 4.07
CA GLN A 99 5.73 21.43 4.72
C GLN A 99 4.42 21.26 5.50
N ARG A 100 3.48 20.43 5.03
CA ARG A 100 2.09 20.40 5.54
C ARG A 100 1.68 19.06 6.15
N PHE A 101 2.17 17.97 5.59
CA PHE A 101 1.81 16.61 6.00
C PHE A 101 3.05 15.77 6.27
N SER A 102 3.05 15.05 7.39
CA SER A 102 4.15 14.14 7.72
C SER A 102 4.11 12.88 6.84
N VAL A 103 5.24 12.19 6.73
CA VAL A 103 5.37 10.89 6.06
C VAL A 103 4.39 9.88 6.65
N ASN A 104 4.18 9.90 7.96
CA ASN A 104 3.20 9.03 8.62
C ASN A 104 1.78 9.34 8.18
N GLU A 105 1.39 10.61 8.10
CA GLU A 105 0.07 10.99 7.58
C GLU A 105 -0.10 10.49 6.13
N TYR A 106 0.90 10.69 5.27
CA TYR A 106 0.84 10.15 3.90
C TYR A 106 0.64 8.63 3.88
N ASN A 107 1.43 7.89 4.66
CA ASN A 107 1.34 6.44 4.70
C ASN A 107 -0.02 5.96 5.24
N ASP A 108 -0.56 6.63 6.26
CA ASP A 108 -1.87 6.31 6.84
C ASP A 108 -2.99 6.57 5.83
N PHE A 109 -2.98 7.72 5.14
CA PHE A 109 -4.02 8.04 4.15
C PHE A 109 -3.89 7.22 2.86
N ILE A 110 -2.69 6.77 2.48
CA ILE A 110 -2.49 5.78 1.41
C ILE A 110 -3.14 4.44 1.79
N ASN A 111 -2.90 3.96 3.01
CA ASN A 111 -3.49 2.72 3.49
C ASN A 111 -5.02 2.83 3.65
N LEU A 112 -5.53 3.99 4.08
CA LEU A 112 -6.96 4.25 4.11
C LEU A 112 -7.57 4.26 2.70
N ALA A 113 -6.89 4.86 1.71
CA ALA A 113 -7.33 4.82 0.31
C ALA A 113 -7.37 3.38 -0.23
N ILE A 114 -6.38 2.54 0.10
CA ILE A 114 -6.39 1.11 -0.25
C ILE A 114 -7.59 0.40 0.39
N ASP A 115 -7.84 0.63 1.69
CA ASP A 115 -8.96 0.04 2.41
C ASP A 115 -10.32 0.41 1.79
N MET A 116 -10.49 1.66 1.37
CA MET A 116 -11.74 2.16 0.77
C MET A 116 -12.14 1.42 -0.51
N VAL A 117 -11.18 0.83 -1.23
CA VAL A 117 -11.41 0.05 -2.45
C VAL A 117 -11.07 -1.43 -2.28
N ALA A 118 -10.79 -1.89 -1.06
CA ALA A 118 -10.39 -3.26 -0.79
C ALA A 118 -11.43 -4.33 -1.19
N LYS A 119 -12.72 -3.95 -1.29
CA LYS A 119 -13.81 -4.81 -1.77
C LYS A 119 -14.02 -4.75 -3.29
N GLU A 120 -13.38 -3.81 -3.99
CA GLU A 120 -13.58 -3.56 -5.42
C GLU A 120 -12.34 -3.90 -6.25
N ALA A 121 -11.14 -3.48 -5.81
CA ALA A 121 -9.88 -3.80 -6.47
C ALA A 121 -9.35 -5.17 -6.02
N LEU A 122 -10.15 -6.21 -6.26
CA LEU A 122 -9.84 -7.57 -5.86
C LEU A 122 -8.66 -8.13 -6.65
N ILE A 123 -7.74 -8.80 -5.96
CA ILE A 123 -6.54 -9.39 -6.55
C ILE A 123 -6.65 -10.90 -6.64
N ASN A 124 -6.15 -11.47 -7.74
CA ASN A 124 -6.04 -12.92 -7.87
C ASN A 124 -5.04 -13.47 -6.84
N LYS A 125 -5.50 -14.38 -6.00
CA LYS A 125 -4.67 -15.09 -5.02
C LYS A 125 -4.70 -16.58 -5.30
N ILE A 126 -3.54 -17.21 -5.15
CA ILE A 126 -3.37 -18.65 -5.21
C ILE A 126 -2.73 -19.07 -3.89
N ASP A 127 -3.29 -20.10 -3.26
CA ASP A 127 -2.75 -20.73 -2.06
C ASP A 127 -2.48 -22.21 -2.35
N THR A 128 -1.26 -22.66 -2.11
CA THR A 128 -0.79 -24.04 -2.28
C THR A 128 -0.11 -24.57 -1.02
N SER A 129 -0.39 -23.97 0.14
CA SER A 129 0.26 -24.29 1.41
C SER A 129 -0.40 -25.43 2.18
N ILE A 130 -1.48 -26.01 1.64
CA ILE A 130 -2.33 -26.98 2.33
C ILE A 130 -2.13 -28.36 1.73
N ASP A 131 -1.72 -29.32 2.55
CA ASP A 131 -1.64 -30.74 2.19
C ASP A 131 -2.87 -31.50 2.69
N LEU A 132 -3.39 -32.40 1.86
CA LEU A 132 -4.47 -33.32 2.22
C LEU A 132 -3.97 -34.37 3.21
N ALA A 133 -4.83 -34.71 4.17
CA ALA A 133 -4.61 -35.79 5.12
C ALA A 133 -5.75 -36.81 5.05
N THR A 134 -5.46 -38.09 5.36
CA THR A 134 -6.50 -39.14 5.46
C THR A 134 -7.58 -38.75 6.47
N ASP A 135 -8.84 -39.05 6.14
CA ASP A 135 -10.02 -38.78 6.97
C ASP A 135 -10.17 -37.31 7.42
N THR A 136 -9.50 -36.38 6.74
CA THR A 136 -9.58 -34.95 7.02
C THR A 136 -10.33 -34.25 5.89
N TYR A 137 -11.44 -33.61 6.25
CA TYR A 137 -12.36 -32.98 5.30
C TYR A 137 -12.43 -31.47 5.42
N GLN A 138 -11.84 -30.89 6.47
CA GLN A 138 -11.85 -29.45 6.73
C GLN A 138 -10.41 -28.92 6.75
N TYR A 139 -10.17 -27.90 5.94
CA TYR A 139 -8.86 -27.28 5.78
C TYR A 139 -8.97 -25.78 6.00
N GLY A 140 -8.09 -25.23 6.83
CA GLY A 140 -8.08 -23.80 7.14
C GLY A 140 -7.89 -22.97 5.87
N LEU A 141 -8.79 -22.03 5.62
CA LEU A 141 -8.71 -21.11 4.50
C LEU A 141 -8.07 -19.80 4.97
N SER A 142 -7.09 -19.28 4.20
CA SER A 142 -6.49 -17.98 4.49
C SER A 142 -7.56 -16.90 4.59
N THR A 143 -7.51 -16.11 5.67
CA THR A 143 -8.42 -14.97 5.91
C THR A 143 -8.30 -13.87 4.86
N GLN A 144 -7.27 -13.92 4.02
CA GLN A 144 -7.08 -12.98 2.92
C GLN A 144 -8.02 -13.23 1.75
N PHE A 145 -8.58 -14.44 1.59
CA PHE A 145 -9.55 -14.72 0.53
C PHE A 145 -10.90 -14.08 0.84
N LEU A 146 -11.41 -13.30 -0.11
CA LEU A 146 -12.80 -12.82 -0.13
C LEU A 146 -13.71 -13.74 -0.94
N TYR A 147 -13.17 -14.34 -2.00
CA TYR A 147 -13.89 -15.27 -2.86
C TYR A 147 -13.00 -16.44 -3.24
N VAL A 148 -13.57 -17.63 -3.34
CA VAL A 148 -12.91 -18.81 -3.92
C VAL A 148 -13.54 -19.10 -5.27
N TYR A 149 -12.72 -19.20 -6.31
CA TYR A 149 -13.17 -19.54 -7.67
C TYR A 149 -13.12 -21.03 -7.92
N ARG A 150 -12.01 -21.66 -7.56
CA ARG A 150 -11.79 -23.07 -7.83
C ARG A 150 -10.77 -23.67 -6.89
N ILE A 151 -10.91 -24.98 -6.73
CA ILE A 151 -10.00 -25.83 -6.00
C ILE A 151 -9.44 -26.84 -6.99
N GLU A 152 -8.12 -26.96 -7.03
CA GLU A 152 -7.39 -27.88 -7.87
C GLU A 152 -6.60 -28.83 -6.97
N LEU A 153 -6.51 -30.10 -7.34
CA LEU A 153 -5.71 -31.07 -6.61
C LEU A 153 -4.42 -31.32 -7.34
N GLU A 154 -3.37 -31.53 -6.55
CA GLU A 154 -2.13 -32.07 -7.03
C GLU A 154 -2.34 -33.47 -7.62
N SER A 155 -1.62 -33.76 -8.69
CA SER A 155 -1.63 -35.05 -9.37
C SER A 155 -0.78 -36.07 -8.60
N ALA A 156 -0.48 -37.21 -9.22
CA ALA A 156 0.52 -38.12 -8.67
C ALA A 156 1.96 -37.55 -8.68
N THR A 157 2.20 -36.49 -9.46
CA THR A 157 3.47 -35.77 -9.53
C THR A 157 3.37 -34.50 -8.69
N ALA A 158 4.29 -34.35 -7.73
CA ALA A 158 4.39 -33.17 -6.89
C ALA A 158 4.57 -31.88 -7.71
N GLY A 159 3.89 -30.80 -7.31
CA GLY A 159 3.82 -29.51 -7.97
C GLY A 159 2.92 -29.45 -9.21
N VAL A 160 2.34 -30.57 -9.65
CA VAL A 160 1.54 -30.62 -10.88
C VAL A 160 0.06 -30.71 -10.55
N TYR A 161 -0.70 -29.66 -10.87
CA TYR A 161 -2.13 -29.54 -10.58
C TYR A 161 -2.99 -29.80 -11.81
N ASN A 162 -4.14 -30.47 -11.64
CA ASN A 162 -5.07 -30.72 -12.74
C ASN A 162 -5.97 -29.50 -13.00
N THR A 163 -5.46 -28.55 -13.78
CA THR A 163 -6.19 -27.31 -14.11
C THR A 163 -7.38 -27.51 -15.06
N ALA A 164 -7.39 -28.62 -15.82
CA ALA A 164 -8.46 -28.95 -16.75
C ALA A 164 -9.67 -29.60 -16.07
N LYS A 165 -9.49 -30.16 -14.87
CA LYS A 165 -10.54 -30.78 -14.06
C LYS A 165 -10.40 -30.33 -12.61
N PRO A 166 -10.78 -29.07 -12.29
CA PRO A 166 -10.87 -28.64 -10.90
C PRO A 166 -11.91 -29.49 -10.14
N VAL A 167 -11.85 -29.47 -8.81
CA VAL A 167 -12.85 -30.12 -7.96
C VAL A 167 -14.21 -29.48 -8.23
N ASP A 168 -15.22 -30.31 -8.50
CA ASP A 168 -16.59 -29.86 -8.75
C ASP A 168 -17.09 -29.02 -7.56
N PRO A 169 -17.64 -27.80 -7.78
CA PRO A 169 -18.21 -26.97 -6.72
C PRO A 169 -19.28 -27.63 -5.85
N ARG A 170 -19.87 -28.76 -6.30
CA ARG A 170 -20.81 -29.55 -5.50
C ARG A 170 -20.14 -30.40 -4.42
N TYR A 171 -18.83 -30.63 -4.50
CA TYR A 171 -18.08 -31.49 -3.59
C TYR A 171 -17.38 -30.73 -2.47
N TRP A 172 -17.52 -29.40 -2.43
CA TRP A 172 -16.94 -28.59 -1.38
C TRP A 172 -17.80 -27.37 -1.07
N ARG A 173 -17.61 -26.81 0.12
CA ARG A 173 -18.23 -25.55 0.55
C ARG A 173 -17.31 -24.78 1.47
N VAL A 174 -17.54 -23.48 1.61
CA VAL A 174 -16.86 -22.66 2.62
C VAL A 174 -17.68 -22.67 3.90
N ILE A 175 -17.09 -23.12 5.00
CA ILE A 175 -17.67 -23.00 6.34
C ILE A 175 -17.11 -21.75 7.00
N LYS A 176 -18.01 -20.87 7.42
CA LYS A 176 -17.70 -19.63 8.11
C LYS A 176 -17.80 -19.82 9.62
N GLY A 177 -16.77 -19.44 10.36
CA GLY A 177 -16.70 -19.52 11.82
C GLY A 177 -15.62 -18.58 12.37
N THR A 178 -15.11 -18.84 13.57
CA THR A 178 -13.92 -18.14 14.11
C THR A 178 -12.70 -18.37 13.22
N THR A 179 -12.61 -19.55 12.63
CA THR A 179 -11.70 -19.89 11.55
C THR A 179 -12.55 -20.27 10.34
N THR A 180 -12.17 -19.78 9.18
CA THR A 180 -12.84 -20.14 7.93
C THR A 180 -12.21 -21.40 7.37
N TYR A 181 -13.04 -22.34 6.92
CA TYR A 181 -12.58 -23.61 6.36
C TYR A 181 -13.13 -23.80 4.95
N VAL A 182 -12.34 -24.48 4.12
CA VAL A 182 -12.89 -25.24 3.00
C VAL A 182 -13.24 -26.62 3.54
N GLU A 183 -14.50 -27.01 3.41
CA GLU A 183 -14.96 -28.36 3.72
C GLU A 183 -15.25 -29.12 2.44
N PHE A 184 -14.68 -30.32 2.30
CA PHE A 184 -15.06 -31.29 1.28
C PHE A 184 -16.18 -32.18 1.79
N VAL A 185 -17.17 -32.47 0.94
CA VAL A 185 -18.32 -33.29 1.29
C VAL A 185 -17.91 -34.76 1.32
N GLU A 186 -17.87 -35.35 2.52
CA GLU A 186 -17.38 -36.71 2.82
C GLU A 186 -17.92 -37.79 1.87
N ASP A 187 -19.21 -37.76 1.56
CA ASP A 187 -19.86 -38.75 0.68
C ASP A 187 -19.41 -38.70 -0.79
N THR A 188 -18.80 -37.59 -1.21
CA THR A 188 -18.49 -37.32 -2.63
C THR A 188 -17.01 -37.09 -2.90
N PHE A 189 -16.21 -36.98 -1.85
CA PHE A 189 -14.79 -36.69 -1.92
C PHE A 189 -14.01 -37.64 -1.02
N THR A 190 -12.88 -38.16 -1.50
CA THR A 190 -11.98 -38.98 -0.68
C THR A 190 -10.59 -38.35 -0.70
N PRO A 191 -10.13 -37.74 0.40
CA PRO A 191 -8.81 -37.12 0.45
C PRO A 191 -7.73 -38.19 0.27
N THR A 192 -6.72 -37.89 -0.56
CA THR A 192 -5.54 -38.73 -0.71
C THR A 192 -4.39 -38.06 0.03
N ASP A 193 -3.88 -38.74 1.06
CA ASP A 193 -2.80 -38.23 1.91
C ASP A 193 -1.57 -37.79 1.11
N GLY A 194 -0.96 -36.69 1.54
CA GLY A 194 0.27 -36.16 0.96
C GLY A 194 0.11 -35.44 -0.39
N ARG A 195 -1.12 -35.18 -0.84
CA ARG A 195 -1.38 -34.33 -2.01
C ARG A 195 -1.70 -32.90 -1.62
N ALA A 196 -1.09 -31.93 -2.28
CA ALA A 196 -1.40 -30.52 -2.06
C ALA A 196 -2.74 -30.09 -2.67
N ILE A 197 -3.42 -29.17 -1.99
CA ILE A 197 -4.57 -28.43 -2.48
C ILE A 197 -4.10 -27.09 -3.03
N ARG A 198 -4.55 -26.75 -4.24
CA ARG A 198 -4.41 -25.40 -4.81
C ARG A 198 -5.74 -24.69 -4.83
N ILE A 199 -5.85 -23.65 -4.01
CA ILE A 199 -7.04 -22.79 -3.93
C ILE A 199 -6.77 -21.54 -4.75
N THR A 200 -7.60 -21.27 -5.75
CA THR A 200 -7.53 -20.03 -6.55
C THR A 200 -8.78 -19.20 -6.28
N GLY A 201 -8.58 -17.91 -6.02
CA GLY A 201 -9.65 -17.02 -5.63
C GLY A 201 -9.27 -15.54 -5.76
N LEU A 202 -10.08 -14.70 -5.13
CA LEU A 202 -9.83 -13.28 -5.00
C LEU A 202 -9.57 -12.92 -3.55
N ALA A 203 -8.62 -12.01 -3.34
CA ALA A 203 -8.29 -11.44 -2.05
C ALA A 203 -8.39 -9.90 -2.10
N SER A 204 -8.55 -9.29 -0.93
CA SER A 204 -8.34 -7.85 -0.81
C SER A 204 -6.87 -7.49 -0.98
N PRO A 205 -6.55 -6.32 -1.55
CA PRO A 205 -5.22 -5.76 -1.45
C PRO A 205 -4.83 -5.60 0.02
N SER A 206 -3.58 -5.90 0.35
CA SER A 206 -3.05 -5.68 1.71
C SER A 206 -2.58 -4.23 1.88
N LYS A 207 -2.54 -3.77 3.12
CA LYS A 207 -1.87 -2.52 3.49
C LYS A 207 -0.37 -2.62 3.23
N LEU A 208 0.27 -1.46 3.12
CA LEU A 208 1.70 -1.32 2.93
C LEU A 208 2.34 -0.90 4.26
N ASP A 209 3.15 -1.79 4.81
CA ASP A 209 3.88 -1.63 6.06
C ASP A 209 5.29 -1.08 5.84
N THR A 210 5.89 -1.32 4.65
CA THR A 210 7.24 -0.84 4.31
C THR A 210 7.28 -0.04 3.01
N ASP A 211 8.33 0.78 2.86
CA ASP A 211 8.50 1.63 1.68
C ASP A 211 8.77 0.88 0.38
N THR A 212 9.16 -0.40 0.49
CA THR A 212 9.46 -1.28 -0.65
C THR A 212 8.27 -2.14 -1.07
N GLU A 213 7.20 -2.21 -0.28
CA GLU A 213 6.02 -2.98 -0.65
C GLU A 213 5.25 -2.33 -1.78
N GLU A 214 4.87 -3.15 -2.76
CA GLU A 214 4.15 -2.74 -3.95
C GLU A 214 2.63 -2.88 -3.76
N SER A 215 1.89 -1.84 -4.14
CA SER A 215 0.44 -1.92 -4.19
C SER A 215 -0.03 -2.46 -5.55
N PRO A 216 -0.95 -3.46 -5.55
CA PRO A 216 -1.58 -3.94 -6.77
C PRO A 216 -2.75 -3.06 -7.23
N VAL A 217 -3.16 -2.05 -6.45
CA VAL A 217 -4.26 -1.13 -6.78
C VAL A 217 -3.75 -0.03 -7.73
N ASN A 218 -4.64 0.53 -8.56
CA ASN A 218 -4.27 1.60 -9.48
C ASN A 218 -3.64 2.78 -8.71
N PRO A 219 -2.37 3.15 -9.00
CA PRO A 219 -1.65 4.17 -8.25
C PRO A 219 -2.28 5.56 -8.39
N ALA A 220 -2.94 5.85 -9.52
CA ALA A 220 -3.64 7.11 -9.69
C ALA A 220 -4.80 7.24 -8.71
N TYR A 221 -5.62 6.18 -8.58
CA TYR A 221 -6.70 6.16 -7.59
C TYR A 221 -6.15 6.39 -6.18
N ILE A 222 -5.15 5.61 -5.77
CA ILE A 222 -4.58 5.71 -4.41
C ILE A 222 -4.07 7.12 -4.14
N ALA A 223 -3.29 7.70 -5.04
CA ALA A 223 -2.69 9.01 -4.83
C ALA A 223 -3.74 10.14 -4.77
N TYR A 224 -4.73 10.14 -5.67
CA TYR A 224 -5.79 11.15 -5.64
C TYR A 224 -6.73 10.97 -4.45
N GLN A 225 -7.07 9.74 -4.08
CA GLN A 225 -7.91 9.48 -2.91
C GLN A 225 -7.20 9.85 -1.61
N ALA A 226 -5.92 9.48 -1.46
CA ALA A 226 -5.11 9.86 -0.31
C ALA A 226 -4.96 11.38 -0.22
N ALA A 227 -4.69 12.07 -1.33
CA ALA A 227 -4.63 13.54 -1.38
C ALA A 227 -5.97 14.17 -0.95
N ALA A 228 -7.10 13.65 -1.43
CA ALA A 228 -8.41 14.14 -1.01
C ALA A 228 -8.61 14.02 0.51
N LEU A 229 -8.29 12.87 1.09
CA LEU A 229 -8.40 12.62 2.53
C LEU A 229 -7.46 13.52 3.36
N LEU A 230 -6.21 13.72 2.89
CA LEU A 230 -5.25 14.65 3.49
C LEU A 230 -5.80 16.08 3.51
N HIS A 231 -6.30 16.58 2.38
CA HIS A 231 -6.90 17.91 2.32
C HIS A 231 -8.15 18.00 3.21
N GLN A 232 -8.99 16.97 3.25
CA GLN A 232 -10.14 16.91 4.15
C GLN A 232 -9.74 17.07 5.62
N SER A 233 -8.61 16.49 6.05
CA SER A 233 -8.12 16.57 7.44
C SER A 233 -7.77 17.99 7.91
N ARG A 234 -7.58 18.93 6.98
CA ARG A 234 -7.19 20.33 7.25
C ARG A 234 -8.35 21.31 7.16
N ILE A 235 -9.55 20.88 6.77
CA ILE A 235 -10.73 21.75 6.73
C ILE A 235 -11.22 21.97 8.17
N ARG A 236 -10.98 23.15 8.73
CA ARG A 236 -11.28 23.46 10.15
C ARG A 236 -12.06 24.76 10.36
N GLY A 237 -12.75 25.24 9.33
CA GLY A 237 -13.57 26.45 9.41
C GLY A 237 -13.85 27.06 8.04
N ALA A 238 -13.98 28.39 8.03
CA ALA A 238 -14.23 29.19 6.83
C ALA A 238 -13.09 30.19 6.57
N ASP A 239 -11.87 29.89 7.01
CA ASP A 239 -10.70 30.65 6.63
C ASP A 239 -10.23 30.29 5.21
N SER A 240 -9.38 31.13 4.63
CA SER A 240 -8.88 30.95 3.27
C SER A 240 -8.10 29.66 3.08
N ASP A 241 -7.46 29.16 4.15
CA ASP A 241 -6.73 27.90 4.13
C ASP A 241 -7.70 26.70 4.03
N SER A 242 -8.74 26.68 4.87
CA SER A 242 -9.81 25.68 4.80
C SER A 242 -10.53 25.69 3.46
N GLU A 243 -10.77 26.87 2.87
CA GLU A 243 -11.36 27.00 1.53
C GLU A 243 -10.45 26.40 0.45
N TYR A 244 -9.14 26.68 0.50
CA TYR A 244 -8.16 26.07 -0.40
C TYR A 244 -8.16 24.55 -0.27
N HIS A 245 -8.11 24.02 0.95
CA HIS A 245 -8.15 22.58 1.21
C HIS A 245 -9.46 21.95 0.70
N ALA A 246 -10.61 22.59 0.88
CA ALA A 246 -11.90 22.11 0.37
C ALA A 246 -11.93 22.02 -1.16
N GLN A 247 -11.35 23.01 -1.85
CA GLN A 247 -11.23 22.99 -3.32
C GLN A 247 -10.33 21.86 -3.80
N GLN A 248 -9.14 21.69 -3.19
CA GLN A 248 -8.20 20.62 -3.57
C GLN A 248 -8.76 19.23 -3.27
N MET A 249 -9.48 19.07 -2.15
CA MET A 249 -10.19 17.83 -1.82
C MET A 249 -11.21 17.48 -2.91
N THR A 250 -12.03 18.45 -3.33
CA THR A 250 -13.09 18.23 -4.33
C THR A 250 -12.50 17.81 -5.68
N LEU A 251 -11.45 18.50 -6.13
CA LEU A 251 -10.76 18.16 -7.38
C LEU A 251 -10.12 16.76 -7.32
N SER A 252 -9.43 16.46 -6.22
CA SER A 252 -8.77 15.15 -6.06
C SER A 252 -9.78 14.01 -5.99
N GLN A 253 -10.88 14.18 -5.24
CA GLN A 253 -11.94 13.18 -5.13
C GLN A 253 -12.59 12.89 -6.49
N ALA A 254 -12.88 13.93 -7.28
CA ALA A 254 -13.50 13.76 -8.60
C ALA A 254 -12.62 12.94 -9.57
N VAL A 255 -11.28 13.05 -9.46
CA VAL A 255 -10.36 12.23 -10.25
C VAL A 255 -10.26 10.82 -9.68
N ALA A 256 -10.21 10.67 -8.36
CA ALA A 256 -10.22 9.36 -7.71
C ALA A 256 -11.47 8.54 -8.10
N ASP A 257 -12.66 9.14 -8.07
CA ASP A 257 -13.91 8.47 -8.45
C ASP A 257 -13.87 7.98 -9.90
N ARG A 258 -13.34 8.79 -10.82
CA ARG A 258 -13.16 8.39 -12.23
C ARG A 258 -12.21 7.20 -12.39
N GLU A 259 -11.13 7.16 -11.61
CA GLU A 259 -10.20 6.02 -11.65
C GLU A 259 -10.81 4.78 -10.98
N ARG A 260 -11.63 4.94 -9.94
CA ARG A 260 -12.38 3.85 -9.29
C ARG A 260 -13.34 3.17 -10.23
N GLU A 261 -14.10 3.92 -11.01
CA GLU A 261 -15.02 3.37 -12.03
C GLU A 261 -14.33 2.44 -13.03
N ARG A 262 -13.03 2.65 -13.30
CA ARG A 262 -12.24 1.83 -14.23
C ARG A 262 -11.69 0.55 -13.60
N MET A 263 -11.71 0.43 -12.27
CA MET A 263 -11.13 -0.72 -11.55
C MET A 263 -12.09 -1.87 -11.31
N GLY A 264 -13.39 -1.70 -11.57
CA GLY A 264 -14.40 -2.72 -11.27
C GLY A 264 -14.12 -4.06 -11.96
N VAL A 265 -13.97 -5.13 -11.17
CA VAL A 265 -13.82 -6.50 -11.66
C VAL A 265 -15.16 -7.23 -11.55
N GLY A 266 -15.58 -7.93 -12.62
CA GLY A 266 -16.76 -8.79 -12.57
C GLY A 266 -16.51 -10.05 -11.72
N ILE A 267 -17.39 -10.34 -10.75
CA ILE A 267 -17.26 -11.45 -9.78
C ILE A 267 -18.06 -12.70 -10.22
N SER A 268 -18.34 -12.87 -11.52
CA SER A 268 -19.23 -13.94 -11.99
C SER A 268 -18.69 -15.33 -11.64
N GLY A 269 -19.50 -16.14 -10.94
CA GLY A 269 -19.19 -17.54 -10.61
C GLY A 269 -18.29 -17.77 -9.39
N ALA A 270 -17.94 -16.73 -8.62
CA ALA A 270 -17.15 -16.86 -7.40
C ALA A 270 -18.01 -17.26 -6.18
N ILE A 271 -17.49 -18.11 -5.29
CA ILE A 271 -18.14 -18.45 -4.02
C ILE A 271 -17.61 -17.48 -2.93
N PRO A 272 -18.48 -16.72 -2.25
CA PRO A 272 -18.06 -15.74 -1.24
C PRO A 272 -17.57 -16.42 0.05
N VAL A 273 -16.41 -15.99 0.53
CA VAL A 273 -15.77 -16.48 1.76
C VAL A 273 -16.29 -15.74 2.99
N ILE A 274 -16.54 -14.44 2.86
CA ILE A 274 -17.18 -13.60 3.89
C ILE A 274 -18.58 -13.19 3.43
N GLU A 275 -19.51 -12.96 4.36
CA GLU A 275 -20.72 -12.20 4.02
C GLU A 275 -20.30 -10.74 3.80
N VAL A 276 -20.59 -10.22 2.61
CA VAL A 276 -20.13 -8.90 2.17
C VAL A 276 -21.06 -7.81 2.65
#